data_AF-A0A433SGM8-F1
#
_entry.id   AF-A0A433SGM8-F1
#
_cell.length_a   1.000
_cell.length_b   1.000
_cell.length_c   1.000
_cell.angle_alpha   90.00
_cell.angle_beta   90.00
_cell.angle_gamma   90.00
#
_symmetry.space_group_name_H-M   'P 1'
#
loop_
_entity.id
_entity.type
_entity.pdbx_description
1 polymer ?
#
loop_
_entity_poly.entity_id
_entity_poly.type
_entity_poly.pdbx_seq_one_letter_code
_entity_poly.pdbx_strand_id
1 'polypeptide(L)'
;MRNRQSSLNTFLEQLYQIEKSLDGLDLLAYSVSREYDGNKFPEQKKLAADTLENLMLAATHETASQIGFLRRGIETLAQLIDFRERYARFSDQELAQILDGHLSIHAKNAFAKRFESIEKMIAELDSLKQDWNQTFANKSYGQIKKQLGLVGAE
;
A
#
# COMPACT_ATOMS: atom_id res chain seq x y z
N MET A 1 -10.02 19.36 6.01
CA MET A 1 -9.53 17.99 6.34
C MET A 1 -10.60 16.92 6.15
N ARG A 2 -11.81 16.99 6.75
CA ARG A 2 -12.88 15.97 6.59
C ARG A 2 -13.21 15.54 5.15
N ASN A 3 -13.12 16.45 4.18
CA ASN A 3 -13.49 16.16 2.80
C ASN A 3 -12.49 15.21 2.08
N ARG A 4 -11.18 15.30 2.35
CA ARG A 4 -10.17 14.43 1.70
C ARG A 4 -10.19 13.00 2.25
N GLN A 5 -10.39 12.86 3.55
CA GLN A 5 -10.49 11.56 4.20
C GLN A 5 -11.77 10.83 3.77
N SER A 6 -12.87 11.58 3.60
CA SER A 6 -14.09 11.06 2.97
C SER A 6 -13.83 10.60 1.54
N SER A 7 -13.14 11.40 0.71
CA SER A 7 -12.83 11.01 -0.67
C SER A 7 -11.92 9.78 -0.76
N LEU A 8 -10.94 9.67 0.13
CA LEU A 8 -10.06 8.49 0.21
C LEU A 8 -10.85 7.24 0.58
N ASN A 9 -11.71 7.33 1.60
CA ASN A 9 -12.56 6.21 2.00
C ASN A 9 -13.50 5.78 0.87
N THR A 10 -14.13 6.73 0.18
CA THR A 10 -14.96 6.44 -1.00
C THR A 10 -14.18 5.73 -2.11
N PHE A 11 -12.94 6.16 -2.37
CA PHE A 11 -12.09 5.53 -3.38
C PHE A 11 -11.68 4.10 -2.99
N LEU A 12 -11.33 3.87 -1.72
CA LEU A 12 -11.02 2.53 -1.21
C LEU A 12 -12.24 1.60 -1.30
N GLU A 13 -13.43 2.13 -1.02
CA GLU A 13 -14.67 1.38 -1.11
C GLU A 13 -15.01 1.02 -2.56
N GLN A 14 -14.74 1.92 -3.51
CA GLN A 14 -14.86 1.64 -4.94
C GLN A 14 -13.89 0.54 -5.39
N LEU A 15 -12.64 0.55 -4.91
CA LEU A 15 -11.68 -0.53 -5.20
C LEU A 15 -12.16 -1.88 -4.67
N TYR A 16 -12.75 -1.91 -3.48
CA TYR A 16 -13.34 -3.14 -2.92
C TYR A 16 -14.54 -3.64 -3.75
N GLN A 17 -15.37 -2.74 -4.27
CA GLN A 17 -16.46 -3.15 -5.16
C GLN A 17 -15.97 -3.67 -6.51
N ILE A 18 -14.87 -3.13 -7.03
CA ILE A 18 -14.22 -3.65 -8.25
C ILE A 18 -13.68 -5.06 -8.01
N GLU A 19 -13.01 -5.29 -6.88
CA GLU A 19 -12.55 -6.63 -6.45
C GLU A 19 -13.72 -7.63 -6.43
N LYS A 20 -14.83 -7.29 -5.76
CA LYS A 20 -16.03 -8.14 -5.75
C LYS A 20 -16.65 -8.38 -7.13
N SER A 21 -16.60 -7.38 -8.00
CA SER A 21 -17.15 -7.50 -9.35
C SER A 21 -16.30 -8.44 -10.22
N LEU A 22 -14.97 -8.48 -9.99
CA LEU A 22 -14.07 -9.42 -10.63
C LEU A 22 -14.31 -10.85 -10.13
N ASP A 23 -14.52 -11.05 -8.83
CA ASP A 23 -14.92 -12.36 -8.29
C ASP A 23 -16.24 -12.84 -8.91
N GLY A 24 -17.19 -11.93 -9.12
CA GLY A 24 -18.45 -12.22 -9.80
C GLY A 24 -18.28 -12.59 -11.27
N LEU A 25 -17.33 -11.96 -11.97
CA LEU A 25 -16.96 -12.28 -13.34
C LEU A 25 -16.33 -13.68 -13.45
N ASP A 26 -15.50 -14.08 -12.49
CA ASP A 26 -14.93 -15.44 -12.43
C ASP A 26 -16.02 -16.51 -12.26
N LEU A 27 -17.01 -16.26 -11.40
CA LEU A 27 -18.16 -17.16 -11.23
C LEU A 27 -19.00 -17.25 -12.52
N LEU A 28 -19.17 -16.13 -13.22
CA LEU A 28 -19.85 -16.08 -14.51
C LEU A 28 -19.07 -16.87 -15.58
N ALA A 29 -17.76 -16.68 -15.68
CA ALA A 29 -16.90 -17.43 -16.59
C ALA A 29 -17.00 -18.95 -16.34
N TYR A 30 -16.98 -19.37 -15.07
CA TYR A 30 -17.18 -20.77 -14.67
C TYR A 30 -18.59 -21.30 -15.03
N SER A 31 -19.62 -20.47 -14.93
CA SER A 31 -20.99 -20.86 -15.32
C SER A 31 -21.14 -21.02 -16.84
N VAL A 32 -20.50 -20.13 -17.61
CA VAL A 32 -20.47 -20.19 -19.07
C VAL A 32 -19.70 -21.42 -19.53
N SER A 33 -18.55 -21.75 -18.92
CA SER A 33 -17.80 -22.96 -19.29
C SER A 33 -18.63 -24.23 -19.12
N ARG A 34 -19.51 -24.29 -18.10
CA ARG A 34 -20.49 -25.38 -17.95
C ARG A 34 -21.59 -25.41 -19.00
N GLU A 35 -22.13 -24.27 -19.43
CA GLU A 35 -23.22 -24.23 -20.41
C GLU A 35 -22.79 -24.66 -21.82
N TYR A 36 -21.52 -24.45 -22.17
CA TYR A 36 -20.95 -24.82 -23.46
C TYR A 36 -20.20 -26.17 -23.44
N ASP A 37 -20.37 -26.98 -22.39
CA ASP A 37 -19.85 -28.35 -22.28
C ASP A 37 -20.66 -29.32 -23.17
N GLY A 38 -20.61 -29.09 -24.48
CA GLY A 38 -21.31 -29.86 -25.51
C GLY A 38 -20.33 -30.69 -26.33
N ASN A 39 -20.41 -32.02 -26.22
CA ASN A 39 -19.58 -33.01 -26.92
C ASN A 39 -19.67 -33.03 -28.47
N LYS A 40 -20.03 -31.92 -29.13
CA LYS A 40 -20.20 -31.87 -30.60
C LYS A 40 -18.91 -31.60 -31.38
N PHE A 41 -17.87 -31.01 -30.75
CA PHE A 41 -16.62 -30.66 -31.44
C PHE A 41 -15.39 -30.78 -30.51
N PRO A 42 -14.65 -31.90 -30.53
CA PRO A 42 -13.55 -32.19 -29.60
C PRO A 42 -12.38 -31.20 -29.67
N GLU A 43 -12.04 -30.73 -30.88
CA GLU A 43 -10.96 -29.75 -31.07
C GLU A 43 -11.37 -28.34 -30.62
N GLN A 44 -12.65 -27.99 -30.75
CA GLN A 44 -13.18 -26.73 -30.23
C GLN A 44 -13.29 -26.77 -28.69
N LYS A 45 -13.58 -27.93 -28.09
CA LYS A 45 -13.58 -28.10 -26.62
C LYS A 45 -12.20 -27.85 -26.01
N LYS A 46 -11.13 -28.39 -26.61
CA LYS A 46 -9.76 -28.20 -26.12
C LYS A 46 -9.26 -26.75 -26.25
N LEU A 47 -9.62 -26.07 -27.34
CA LEU A 47 -9.18 -24.70 -27.60
C LEU A 47 -10.06 -23.66 -26.88
N ALA A 48 -11.38 -23.83 -26.90
CA ALA A 48 -12.35 -22.85 -26.43
C ALA A 48 -12.79 -23.07 -24.98
N ALA A 49 -12.81 -24.30 -24.46
CA ALA A 49 -13.06 -24.53 -23.04
C ALA A 49 -11.73 -24.51 -22.29
N ASP A 50 -10.85 -25.49 -22.49
CA ASP A 50 -9.69 -25.64 -21.61
C ASP A 50 -8.65 -24.52 -21.75
N THR A 51 -8.32 -24.11 -22.98
CA THR A 51 -7.25 -23.11 -23.18
C THR A 51 -7.74 -21.70 -22.85
N LEU A 52 -8.95 -21.34 -23.27
CA LEU A 52 -9.54 -20.05 -22.94
C LEU A 52 -9.85 -19.92 -21.44
N GLU A 53 -10.40 -20.95 -20.81
CA GLU A 53 -10.67 -20.95 -19.36
C GLU A 53 -9.38 -20.84 -18.55
N ASN A 54 -8.33 -21.58 -18.92
CA ASN A 54 -7.03 -21.44 -18.26
C ASN A 54 -6.41 -20.05 -18.46
N LEU A 55 -6.54 -19.46 -19.65
CA LEU A 55 -6.06 -18.10 -19.93
C LEU A 55 -6.88 -17.06 -19.16
N MET A 56 -8.20 -17.22 -19.08
CA MET A 56 -9.07 -16.34 -18.30
C MET A 56 -8.74 -16.42 -16.82
N LEU A 57 -8.61 -17.62 -16.25
CA LEU A 57 -8.21 -17.81 -14.85
C LEU A 57 -6.85 -17.19 -14.56
N ALA A 58 -5.87 -17.39 -15.45
CA ALA A 58 -4.55 -16.77 -15.31
C ALA A 58 -4.62 -15.25 -15.37
N ALA A 59 -5.38 -14.70 -16.32
CA ALA A 59 -5.55 -13.26 -16.49
C ALA A 59 -6.31 -12.63 -15.31
N THR A 60 -7.37 -13.28 -14.79
CA THR A 60 -8.09 -12.79 -13.61
C THR A 60 -7.20 -12.84 -12.39
N HIS A 61 -6.49 -13.94 -12.14
CA HIS A 61 -5.57 -14.04 -11.01
C HIS A 61 -4.45 -12.99 -11.07
N GLU A 62 -3.86 -12.78 -12.25
CA GLU A 62 -2.87 -11.72 -12.44
C GLU A 62 -3.45 -10.34 -12.17
N THR A 63 -4.63 -10.04 -12.71
CA THR A 63 -5.32 -8.76 -12.53
C THR A 63 -5.67 -8.51 -11.06
N ALA A 64 -6.26 -9.50 -10.38
CA ALA A 64 -6.58 -9.43 -8.96
C ALA A 64 -5.31 -9.24 -8.11
N SER A 65 -4.22 -9.92 -8.45
CA SER A 65 -2.92 -9.73 -7.79
C SER A 65 -2.41 -8.30 -7.96
N GLN A 66 -2.43 -7.77 -9.19
CA GLN A 66 -2.02 -6.39 -9.48
C GLN A 66 -2.86 -5.37 -8.70
N ILE A 67 -4.18 -5.54 -8.66
CA ILE A 67 -5.08 -4.69 -7.86
C ILE A 67 -4.72 -4.78 -6.37
N GLY A 68 -4.47 -5.98 -5.86
CA GLY A 68 -4.04 -6.19 -4.47
C GLY A 68 -2.69 -5.54 -4.15
N PHE A 69 -1.74 -5.48 -5.10
CA PHE A 69 -0.50 -4.72 -4.94
C PHE A 69 -0.75 -3.21 -4.92
N LEU A 70 -1.57 -2.69 -5.84
CA LEU A 70 -1.92 -1.27 -5.90
C LEU A 70 -2.63 -0.82 -4.63
N ARG A 71 -3.61 -1.60 -4.15
CA ARG A 71 -4.33 -1.35 -2.89
C ARG A 71 -3.36 -1.22 -1.71
N ARG A 72 -2.45 -2.19 -1.54
CA ARG A 72 -1.42 -2.13 -0.49
C ARG A 72 -0.52 -0.90 -0.62
N GLY A 73 -0.18 -0.51 -1.85
CA GLY A 73 0.56 0.72 -2.13
C GLY A 73 -0.19 1.97 -1.67
N ILE A 74 -1.48 2.08 -1.98
CA ILE A 74 -2.34 3.19 -1.59
C ILE A 74 -2.50 3.25 -0.06
N GLU A 75 -2.77 2.12 0.59
CA GLU A 75 -2.88 2.03 2.05
C GLU A 75 -1.58 2.48 2.73
N THR A 76 -0.42 2.01 2.23
CA THR A 76 0.90 2.41 2.74
C THR A 76 1.13 3.91 2.54
N LEU A 77 0.72 4.47 1.40
CA LEU A 77 0.83 5.90 1.12
C LEU A 77 -0.06 6.73 2.04
N ALA A 78 -1.29 6.30 2.28
CA ALA A 78 -2.22 6.97 3.20
C ALA A 78 -1.66 7.00 4.63
N GLN A 79 -1.17 5.86 5.12
CA GLN A 79 -0.48 5.77 6.41
C GLN A 79 0.73 6.71 6.50
N LEU A 80 1.51 6.81 5.42
CA LEU A 80 2.65 7.71 5.35
C LEU A 80 2.22 9.19 5.39
N ILE A 81 1.15 9.56 4.68
CA ILE A 81 0.59 10.91 4.72
C ILE A 81 0.13 11.24 6.15
N ASP A 82 -0.65 10.37 6.79
CA ASP A 82 -1.12 10.57 8.16
C ASP A 82 0.04 10.67 9.17
N PHE A 83 1.10 9.88 8.98
CA PHE A 83 2.33 10.00 9.76
C PHE A 83 3.04 11.34 9.52
N ARG A 84 3.17 11.77 8.27
CA ARG A 84 3.80 13.05 7.90
C ARG A 84 3.00 14.25 8.39
N GLU A 85 1.68 14.18 8.45
CA GLU A 85 0.84 15.23 9.02
C GLU A 85 1.04 15.34 10.55
N ARG A 86 1.04 14.21 11.27
CA ARG A 86 1.28 14.19 12.73
C ARG A 86 2.66 14.70 13.10
N TYR A 87 3.68 14.38 12.30
CA TYR A 87 5.08 14.72 12.53
C TYR A 87 5.59 15.82 11.58
N ALA A 88 4.70 16.70 11.10
CA ALA A 88 4.98 17.72 10.07
C ALA A 88 6.10 18.71 10.45
N ARG A 89 6.34 18.90 11.74
CA ARG A 89 7.43 19.74 12.25
C ARG A 89 8.82 19.18 11.91
N PHE A 90 8.94 17.89 11.60
CA PHE A 90 10.19 17.28 11.19
C PHE A 90 10.30 17.33 9.67
N SER A 91 11.46 17.74 9.16
CA SER A 91 11.76 17.63 7.74
C SER A 91 11.87 16.16 7.31
N ASP A 92 11.81 15.89 6.01
CA ASP A 92 11.98 14.53 5.49
C ASP A 92 13.36 13.94 5.83
N GLN A 93 14.41 14.77 5.75
CA GLN A 93 15.77 14.39 6.13
C GLN A 93 15.90 14.13 7.63
N GLU A 94 15.23 14.95 8.45
CA GLU A 94 15.18 14.77 9.90
C GLU A 94 14.51 13.44 10.27
N LEU A 95 13.38 13.11 9.65
CA LEU A 95 12.70 11.82 9.85
C LEU A 95 13.58 10.65 9.44
N ALA A 96 14.25 10.73 8.29
CA ALA A 96 15.18 9.69 7.85
C ALA A 96 16.29 9.47 8.89
N GLN A 97 16.88 10.54 9.44
CA GLN A 97 17.91 10.43 10.48
C GLN A 97 17.39 9.83 11.79
N ILE A 98 16.17 10.19 12.19
CA ILE A 98 15.55 9.70 13.44
C ILE A 98 15.17 8.22 13.34
N LEU A 99 14.57 7.82 12.21
CA LEU A 99 13.98 6.49 12.01
C LEU A 99 15.00 5.46 11.51
N ASP A 100 15.87 5.84 10.58
CA ASP A 100 16.85 4.90 9.98
C ASP A 100 18.18 4.87 10.75
N GLY A 101 18.29 5.62 11.86
CA GLY A 101 19.32 5.37 12.88
C GLY A 101 20.63 6.14 12.76
N HIS A 102 20.63 7.36 12.22
CA HIS A 102 21.83 8.20 12.15
C HIS A 102 21.57 9.68 12.52
N LEU A 103 21.06 9.89 13.73
CA LEU A 103 21.08 11.22 14.36
C LEU A 103 22.53 11.61 14.69
N SER A 104 23.12 12.46 13.84
CA SER A 104 24.43 13.05 14.11
C SER A 104 24.39 13.89 15.40
N ILE A 105 25.55 14.08 16.06
CA ILE A 105 25.64 14.91 17.26
C ILE A 105 25.17 16.35 16.96
N HIS A 106 25.47 16.86 15.76
CA HIS A 106 24.98 18.16 15.30
C HIS A 106 23.46 18.20 15.18
N ALA A 107 22.85 17.16 14.62
CA ALA A 107 21.39 17.05 14.54
C ALA A 107 20.77 17.00 15.94
N LYS A 108 21.31 16.19 16.86
CA LYS A 108 20.85 16.12 18.26
C LYS A 108 20.92 17.48 18.95
N ASN A 109 22.00 18.23 18.77
CA ASN A 109 22.15 19.57 19.35
C ASN A 109 21.17 20.59 18.72
N ALA A 110 20.89 20.49 17.42
CA ALA A 110 19.89 21.31 16.75
C ALA A 110 18.47 20.97 17.23
N PHE A 111 18.16 19.68 17.40
CA PHE A 111 16.89 19.23 17.97
C PHE A 111 16.73 19.70 19.40
N ALA A 112 17.74 19.54 20.26
CA ALA A 112 17.68 19.93 21.66
C ALA A 112 17.31 21.42 21.84
N LYS A 113 17.73 22.30 20.93
CA LYS A 113 17.35 23.72 20.93
C LYS A 113 15.88 23.99 20.62
N ARG A 114 15.17 23.03 20.00
CA ARG A 114 13.74 23.12 19.64
C ARG A 114 12.82 22.68 20.79
N PHE A 115 13.38 22.09 21.86
CA PHE A 115 12.63 21.57 22.99
C PHE A 115 12.95 22.33 24.27
N GLU A 116 11.96 22.42 25.16
CA GLU A 116 12.13 23.05 26.47
C GLU A 116 13.09 22.29 27.39
N SER A 117 13.19 20.96 27.21
CA SER A 117 14.12 20.11 27.96
C SER A 117 14.58 18.90 27.14
N ILE A 118 15.68 18.29 27.56
CA ILE A 118 16.22 17.09 26.93
C ILE A 118 15.27 15.90 27.15
N GLU A 119 14.62 15.80 28.32
CA GLU A 119 13.66 14.71 28.58
C GLU A 119 12.47 14.77 27.63
N LYS A 120 11.92 15.96 27.36
CA LYS A 120 10.82 16.14 26.40
C LYS A 120 11.24 15.76 24.98
N MET A 121 12.45 16.13 24.57
CA MET A 121 13.00 15.71 23.27
C MET A 121 13.06 14.18 23.16
N ILE A 122 13.63 13.51 24.16
CA ILE A 122 13.78 12.05 24.15
C ILE A 122 12.41 11.37 24.09
N ALA A 123 11.48 11.78 24.95
CA ALA A 123 10.14 11.22 25.00
C ALA A 123 9.41 11.32 23.65
N GLU A 124 9.57 12.44 22.95
CA GLU A 124 8.89 12.64 21.67
C GLU A 124 9.57 11.91 20.50
N LEU A 125 10.89 11.78 20.52
CA LEU A 125 11.61 10.94 19.55
C LEU A 125 11.27 9.45 19.74
N ASP A 126 11.11 9.01 20.98
CA ASP A 126 10.72 7.63 21.28
C ASP A 126 9.26 7.37 20.88
N SER A 127 8.34 8.31 21.15
CA SER A 127 6.95 8.23 20.67
C SER A 127 6.88 8.16 19.14
N LEU A 128 7.66 8.99 18.44
CA LEU A 128 7.73 8.99 16.98
C LEU A 128 8.19 7.63 16.44
N LYS A 129 9.26 7.06 17.02
CA LYS A 129 9.77 5.74 16.63
C LYS A 129 8.76 4.63 16.93
N GLN A 130 8.09 4.69 18.07
CA GLN A 130 7.07 3.72 18.43
C GLN A 130 5.89 3.76 17.45
N ASP A 131 5.37 4.95 17.14
CA ASP A 131 4.31 5.15 16.16
C ASP A 131 4.72 4.61 14.79
N TRP A 132 5.94 4.90 14.36
CA TRP A 132 6.48 4.41 13.11
C TRP A 132 6.54 2.88 13.08
N ASN A 133 7.09 2.26 14.13
CA ASN A 133 7.23 0.82 14.22
C ASN A 133 5.88 0.10 14.26
N GLN A 134 4.88 0.69 14.93
CA GLN A 134 3.51 0.18 14.94
C GLN A 134 2.84 0.29 13.57
N THR A 135 3.06 1.39 12.85
CA THR A 135 2.42 1.65 11.55
C THR A 135 3.07 0.84 10.42
N PHE A 136 4.41 0.76 10.40
CA PHE A 136 5.18 0.19 9.29
C PHE A 136 5.94 -1.09 9.63
N ALA A 137 5.61 -1.73 10.74
CA ALA A 137 6.16 -3.02 11.17
C ALA A 137 7.71 -3.06 11.19
N ASN A 138 8.33 -2.02 11.75
CA ASN A 138 9.79 -1.85 11.83
C ASN A 138 10.53 -1.75 10.48
N LYS A 139 9.83 -1.46 9.37
CA LYS A 139 10.48 -1.15 8.09
C LYS A 139 11.22 0.18 8.20
N SER A 140 12.32 0.33 7.46
CA SER A 140 13.05 1.60 7.40
C SER A 140 12.24 2.68 6.65
N TYR A 141 12.42 3.95 7.02
CA TYR A 141 11.83 5.10 6.33
C TYR A 141 12.21 5.10 4.84
N GLY A 142 13.48 4.86 4.53
CA GLY A 142 13.95 4.70 3.15
C GLY A 142 13.29 3.54 2.41
N GLN A 143 13.05 2.40 3.06
CA GLN A 143 12.37 1.24 2.45
C GLN A 143 10.92 1.56 2.08
N ILE A 144 10.18 2.22 2.97
CA ILE A 144 8.80 2.65 2.70
C ILE A 144 8.76 3.64 1.53
N LYS A 145 9.64 4.64 1.52
CA LYS A 145 9.73 5.58 0.40
C LYS A 145 10.10 4.89 -0.91
N LYS A 146 11.02 3.92 -0.91
CA LYS A 146 11.38 3.15 -2.10
C LYS A 146 10.22 2.31 -2.61
N GLN A 147 9.48 1.66 -1.71
CA GLN A 147 8.28 0.88 -2.06
C GLN A 147 7.22 1.76 -2.76
N LEU A 148 7.12 3.03 -2.35
CA LEU A 148 6.18 4.01 -2.91
C LEU A 148 6.72 4.79 -4.12
N GLY A 149 7.96 4.54 -4.55
CA GLY A 149 8.59 5.29 -5.65
C GLY A 149 8.95 6.74 -5.30
N LEU A 150 9.08 7.08 -4.02
CA LEU A 150 9.34 8.45 -3.52
C LEU A 150 10.84 8.77 -3.34
N VAL A 151 11.73 7.93 -3.87
CA VAL A 151 13.19 8.13 -3.81
C VAL A 151 13.65 8.70 -5.16
N GLY A 152 13.68 10.03 -5.28
CA GLY A 152 14.10 10.69 -6.54
C GLY A 152 13.58 12.11 -6.79
N ALA A 153 13.52 12.96 -5.76
CA ALA A 153 13.31 14.41 -5.96
C ALA A 153 14.29 15.16 -5.06
N GLU A 154 15.56 15.18 -5.49
CA GLU A 154 16.53 16.21 -5.11
C GLU A 154 16.50 17.32 -6.16
#